data_AF-A0A950MHE9-F1
#
_entry.id   AF-A0A950MHE9-F1
#
_cell.length_a   1.000
_cell.length_b   1.000
_cell.length_c   1.000
_cell.angle_alpha   90.00
_cell.angle_beta   90.00
_cell.angle_gamma   90.00
#
_symmetry.space_group_name_H-M   'P 1'
#
loop_
_entity.id
_entity.type
_entity.pdbx_description
1 polymer ?
#
loop_
_entity_poly.entity_id
_entity_poly.type
_entity_poly.pdbx_seq_one_letter_code
_entity_poly.pdbx_strand_id
1 'polypeptide(L)'
;MQFFDQLFGKREQRWFDNGAAGARHGKFSGHAVSDGRRIPVLGTTVSREGLAFVCPKVFPETELHLTFTLRERTIPSRVHIDQREAMQAPQQVVHRYFCTFTAIAADDWDAVVRYVENKPEPNKVDFKARAVSDDEFRALPVAVQKGIVDQLVRARRLDPPLPGTVPLIRMQAGTVRDLGEGRTAQDVLIHSRIRIADEMRSYDTRFRVLSSQRVELIA
;
A
#
# COMPACT_ATOMS: atom_id res chain seq x y z
N MET A 1 46.70 10.58 26.88
CA MET A 1 45.89 9.64 26.06
C MET A 1 44.41 10.06 26.04
N GLN A 2 44.08 11.28 25.61
CA GLN A 2 42.68 11.75 25.48
C GLN A 2 42.58 12.92 24.50
N PHE A 3 42.87 12.72 23.20
CA PHE A 3 42.78 13.81 22.22
C PHE A 3 42.25 13.42 20.83
N PHE A 4 41.94 12.15 20.56
CA PHE A 4 41.44 11.71 19.25
C PHE A 4 39.92 11.53 19.16
N ASP A 5 39.20 11.49 20.28
CA ASP A 5 37.72 11.31 20.28
C ASP A 5 36.92 12.60 19.99
N GLN A 6 37.56 13.77 19.86
CA GLN A 6 36.89 15.05 19.58
C GLN A 6 36.93 15.50 18.12
N LEU A 7 37.72 14.86 17.24
CA LEU A 7 37.95 15.31 15.86
C LEU A 7 37.09 14.60 14.80
N PHE A 8 36.50 13.45 15.15
CA PHE A 8 35.46 12.84 14.33
C PHE A 8 34.12 13.19 14.98
N GLY A 9 33.54 14.28 14.48
CA GLY A 9 32.27 14.83 14.95
C GLY A 9 31.28 13.72 15.27
N LYS A 10 30.66 13.81 16.45
CA LYS A 10 29.55 12.99 16.93
C LYS A 10 28.96 12.17 15.78
N ARG A 11 29.43 10.93 15.61
CA ARG A 11 28.73 9.94 14.79
C ARG A 11 27.37 9.87 15.44
N GLU A 12 26.38 10.56 14.86
CA GLU A 12 25.00 10.47 15.30
C GLU A 12 24.73 9.01 15.54
N GLN A 13 24.30 8.69 16.76
CA GLN A 13 23.99 7.33 17.14
C GLN A 13 22.90 6.87 16.16
N ARG A 14 23.34 6.10 15.16
CA ARG A 14 22.49 5.75 14.03
C ARG A 14 21.33 4.96 14.60
N TRP A 15 20.12 5.21 14.11
CA TRP A 15 18.93 4.47 14.53
C TRP A 15 19.05 2.93 14.37
N PHE A 16 20.10 2.43 13.69
CA PHE A 16 20.38 1.02 13.43
C PHE A 16 21.53 0.44 14.26
N ASP A 17 22.30 1.27 14.97
CA ASP A 17 23.37 0.82 15.85
C ASP A 17 22.77 0.60 17.25
N ASN A 18 22.56 -0.67 17.58
CA ASN A 18 22.22 -1.20 18.92
C ASN A 18 21.35 -0.30 19.80
N GLY A 19 20.03 -0.50 19.72
CA GLY A 19 19.12 -0.06 20.77
C GLY A 19 18.76 1.43 20.77
N ALA A 20 18.96 2.14 19.66
CA ALA A 20 18.31 3.44 19.48
C ALA A 20 16.78 3.26 19.63
N ALA A 21 16.20 4.04 20.54
CA ALA A 21 14.80 3.98 20.91
C ALA A 21 13.90 4.14 19.67
N GLY A 22 13.42 3.02 19.11
CA GLY A 22 12.49 3.03 17.97
C GLY A 22 12.95 2.34 16.69
N ALA A 23 13.97 1.48 16.70
CA ALA A 23 14.17 0.52 15.59
C ALA A 23 13.83 -0.90 16.04
N ARG A 24 13.08 -1.63 15.21
CA ARG A 24 12.74 -3.03 15.49
C ARG A 24 13.48 -3.98 14.56
N HIS A 25 14.14 -4.93 15.19
CA HIS A 25 14.78 -6.05 14.51
C HIS A 25 13.71 -7.05 14.11
N GLY A 26 13.62 -7.34 12.83
CA GLY A 26 12.86 -8.45 12.30
C GLY A 26 13.65 -9.12 11.19
N LYS A 27 13.30 -10.36 10.86
CA LYS A 27 13.78 -10.99 9.62
C LYS A 27 12.64 -10.90 8.63
N PHE A 28 12.79 -10.08 7.60
CA PHE A 28 11.81 -9.98 6.53
C PHE A 28 12.42 -10.44 5.22
N SER A 29 11.60 -11.03 4.36
CA SER A 29 11.96 -11.27 2.97
C SER A 29 11.85 -9.97 2.19
N GLY A 30 12.82 -9.71 1.32
CA GLY A 30 12.78 -8.57 0.43
C GLY A 30 13.68 -8.76 -0.78
N HIS A 31 13.46 -7.92 -1.79
CA HIS A 31 14.23 -7.88 -3.02
C HIS A 31 14.52 -6.43 -3.40
N ALA A 32 15.78 -6.14 -3.72
CA ALA A 32 16.17 -4.90 -4.38
C ALA A 32 16.05 -5.08 -5.89
N VAL A 33 15.68 -4.03 -6.62
CA VAL A 33 15.68 -4.02 -8.07
C VAL A 33 16.82 -3.14 -8.56
N SER A 34 17.73 -3.74 -9.32
CA SER A 34 18.85 -3.08 -10.00
C SER A 34 18.97 -3.68 -11.39
N ASP A 35 19.15 -2.82 -12.40
CA ASP A 35 19.14 -3.20 -13.83
C ASP A 35 17.91 -4.04 -14.25
N GLY A 36 16.74 -3.74 -13.69
CA GLY A 36 15.50 -4.49 -13.94
C GLY A 36 15.46 -5.90 -13.34
N ARG A 37 16.49 -6.33 -12.60
CA ARG A 37 16.56 -7.66 -11.97
C ARG A 37 16.22 -7.58 -10.49
N ARG A 38 15.44 -8.55 -10.01
CA ARG A 38 15.14 -8.73 -8.58
C ARG A 38 16.29 -9.48 -7.91
N ILE A 39 16.91 -8.84 -6.93
CA ILE A 39 18.04 -9.40 -6.17
C ILE A 39 17.56 -9.62 -4.73
N PRO A 40 17.58 -10.86 -4.23
CA PRO A 40 17.17 -11.13 -2.87
C PRO A 40 18.10 -10.43 -1.86
N VAL A 41 17.49 -9.85 -0.83
CA VAL A 41 18.23 -9.29 0.30
C VAL A 41 18.07 -10.21 1.51
N LEU A 42 19.13 -10.26 2.32
CA LEU A 42 19.25 -11.01 3.55
C LEU A 42 19.11 -10.06 4.73
N GLY A 43 18.35 -10.45 5.75
CA GLY A 43 18.31 -9.73 7.04
C GLY A 43 17.99 -8.25 6.94
N THR A 44 16.72 -7.90 7.09
CA THR A 44 16.23 -6.52 6.97
C THR A 44 15.83 -5.94 8.32
N THR A 45 16.45 -4.84 8.76
CA THR A 45 15.99 -4.08 9.93
C THR A 45 15.20 -2.86 9.47
N VAL A 46 14.09 -2.53 10.12
CA VAL A 46 13.23 -1.41 9.70
C VAL A 46 13.13 -0.36 10.81
N SER A 47 13.16 0.91 10.41
CA SER A 47 12.88 2.09 11.24
C SER A 47 11.77 2.91 10.59
N ARG A 48 11.29 3.98 11.26
CA ARG A 48 10.25 4.85 10.70
C ARG A 48 10.68 5.53 9.41
N GLU A 49 11.98 5.83 9.29
CA GLU A 49 12.54 6.68 8.24
C GLU A 49 13.29 5.85 7.19
N GLY A 50 13.54 4.57 7.44
CA GLY A 50 14.29 3.76 6.50
C GLY A 50 14.41 2.30 6.90
N LEU A 51 15.44 1.67 6.36
CA LEU A 51 15.76 0.29 6.64
C LEU A 51 17.24 0.00 6.39
N ALA A 52 17.70 -1.10 6.96
CA ALA A 52 18.98 -1.69 6.65
C ALA A 52 18.79 -3.09 6.08
N PHE A 53 19.59 -3.47 5.09
CA PHE A 53 19.56 -4.82 4.52
C PHE A 53 20.96 -5.32 4.17
N VAL A 54 21.14 -6.62 4.05
CA VAL A 54 22.38 -7.26 3.61
C VAL A 54 22.19 -7.89 2.24
N CYS A 55 23.16 -7.78 1.35
CA CYS A 55 23.11 -8.40 0.03
C CYS A 55 24.52 -8.87 -0.40
N PRO A 56 24.66 -10.04 -1.04
CA PRO A 56 25.94 -10.46 -1.61
C PRO A 56 26.35 -9.62 -2.83
N LYS A 57 25.42 -8.88 -3.46
CA LYS A 57 25.71 -8.02 -4.62
C LYS A 57 26.03 -6.59 -4.18
N VAL A 58 27.00 -5.99 -4.88
CA VAL A 58 27.27 -4.55 -4.82
C VAL A 58 26.29 -3.80 -5.71
N PHE A 59 25.61 -2.81 -5.15
CA PHE A 59 24.79 -1.86 -5.89
C PHE A 59 25.63 -0.60 -6.18
N PRO A 60 25.93 -0.26 -7.45
CA PRO A 60 26.58 1.00 -7.76
C PRO A 60 25.68 2.21 -7.45
N GLU A 61 24.36 2.07 -7.58
CA GLU A 61 23.37 3.13 -7.52
C GLU A 61 23.15 3.67 -6.09
N THR A 62 22.99 4.99 -5.94
CA THR A 62 22.67 5.63 -4.66
C THR A 62 21.17 5.58 -4.33
N GLU A 63 20.32 5.29 -5.30
CA GLU A 63 18.90 5.06 -5.10
C GLU A 63 18.50 3.69 -5.63
N LEU A 64 17.63 3.00 -4.91
CA LEU A 64 17.16 1.66 -5.26
C LEU A 64 15.64 1.54 -5.09
N HIS A 65 15.03 0.76 -5.96
CA HIS A 65 13.70 0.23 -5.71
C HIS A 65 13.83 -0.99 -4.81
N LEU A 66 13.11 -1.01 -3.71
CA LEU A 66 13.13 -2.10 -2.75
C LEU A 66 11.72 -2.55 -2.43
N THR A 67 11.48 -3.85 -2.54
CA THR A 67 10.26 -4.49 -2.08
C THR A 67 10.58 -5.34 -0.85
N PHE A 68 9.85 -5.16 0.25
CA PHE A 68 10.05 -5.97 1.47
C PHE A 68 8.71 -6.39 2.10
N THR A 69 8.72 -7.46 2.90
CA THR A 69 7.50 -8.04 3.47
C THR A 69 7.37 -7.80 4.96
N LEU A 70 6.38 -7.03 5.40
CA LEU A 70 6.14 -6.71 6.81
C LEU A 70 4.77 -7.23 7.25
N ARG A 71 4.70 -8.12 8.26
CA ARG A 71 3.42 -8.68 8.77
C ARG A 71 2.46 -9.16 7.64
N GLU A 72 3.00 -9.91 6.67
CA GLU A 72 2.29 -10.41 5.46
C GLU A 72 2.02 -9.37 4.35
N ARG A 73 2.39 -8.11 4.55
CA ARG A 73 2.24 -7.04 3.56
C ARG A 73 3.50 -6.91 2.72
N THR A 74 3.37 -6.96 1.40
CA THR A 74 4.49 -6.66 0.48
C THR A 74 4.51 -5.17 0.20
N ILE A 75 5.56 -4.48 0.64
CA ILE A 75 5.70 -3.02 0.57
C ILE A 75 6.70 -2.66 -0.52
N PRO A 76 6.27 -2.06 -1.64
CA PRO A 76 7.15 -1.43 -2.59
C PRO A 76 7.60 -0.06 -2.07
N SER A 77 8.90 0.23 -2.18
CA SER A 77 9.51 1.49 -1.73
C SER A 77 10.65 1.91 -2.65
N ARG A 78 10.98 3.19 -2.62
CA ARG A 78 12.26 3.72 -3.12
C ARG A 78 13.08 4.18 -1.92
N VAL A 79 14.36 3.86 -1.95
CA VAL A 79 15.28 4.17 -0.86
C VAL A 79 16.55 4.82 -1.40
N HIS A 80 17.09 5.76 -0.64
CA HIS A 80 18.43 6.29 -0.83
C HIS A 80 19.41 5.51 0.03
N ILE A 81 20.57 5.14 -0.50
CA ILE A 81 21.62 4.45 0.24
C ILE A 81 22.51 5.49 0.91
N ASP A 82 22.33 5.66 2.21
CA ASP A 82 23.12 6.57 3.03
C ASP A 82 24.54 6.02 3.28
N GLN A 83 24.64 4.69 3.44
CA GLN A 83 25.90 4.04 3.74
C GLN A 83 25.95 2.59 3.26
N ARG A 84 27.16 2.16 2.91
CA ARG A 84 27.51 0.79 2.51
C ARG A 84 28.66 0.28 3.36
N GLU A 85 28.57 -0.96 3.82
CA GLU A 85 29.63 -1.64 4.57
C GLU A 85 29.87 -3.03 3.99
N ALA A 86 31.11 -3.37 3.65
CA ALA A 86 31.47 -4.73 3.28
C ALA A 86 31.80 -5.54 4.55
N MET A 87 31.26 -6.74 4.65
CA MET A 87 31.43 -7.64 5.79
C MET A 87 31.86 -9.01 5.29
N GLN A 88 32.84 -9.62 5.96
CA GLN A 88 33.26 -10.98 5.68
C GLN A 88 32.32 -11.97 6.40
N ALA A 89 31.55 -12.74 5.64
CA ALA A 89 30.84 -13.91 6.15
C ALA A 89 31.69 -15.19 5.93
N PRO A 90 31.37 -16.33 6.59
CA PRO A 90 32.21 -17.54 6.54
C PRO A 90 32.54 -18.07 5.14
N GLN A 91 31.67 -17.82 4.15
CA GLN A 91 31.81 -18.37 2.79
C GLN A 91 31.82 -17.31 1.69
N GLN A 92 31.56 -16.04 2.00
CA GLN A 92 31.48 -14.96 1.01
C GLN A 92 31.57 -13.58 1.67
N VAL A 93 31.92 -12.57 0.88
CA VAL A 93 31.72 -11.17 1.26
C VAL A 93 30.25 -10.81 1.06
N VAL A 94 29.67 -10.12 2.04
CA VAL A 94 28.32 -9.55 1.94
C VAL A 94 28.38 -8.06 2.22
N HIS A 95 27.40 -7.32 1.71
CA HIS A 95 27.33 -5.88 1.82
C HIS A 95 26.11 -5.49 2.64
N ARG A 96 26.31 -4.75 3.72
CA ARG A 96 25.24 -4.13 4.50
C ARG A 96 24.99 -2.73 3.97
N TYR A 97 23.72 -2.43 3.74
CA TYR A 97 23.24 -1.14 3.26
C TYR A 97 22.36 -0.51 4.33
N PHE A 98 22.57 0.77 4.57
CA PHE A 98 21.70 1.59 5.40
C PHE A 98 21.04 2.61 4.50
N CYS A 99 19.72 2.65 4.56
CA CYS A 99 18.93 3.37 3.59
C CYS A 99 17.81 4.17 4.25
N THR A 100 17.48 5.30 3.64
CA THR A 100 16.36 6.18 4.00
C THR A 100 15.26 6.08 2.94
N PHE A 101 13.98 6.08 3.34
CA PHE A 101 12.87 6.07 2.39
C PHE A 101 12.79 7.39 1.62
N THR A 102 12.90 7.32 0.29
CA THR A 102 12.64 8.47 -0.60
C THR A 102 11.23 8.44 -1.17
N ALA A 103 10.62 7.25 -1.29
CA ALA A 103 9.20 7.11 -1.61
C ALA A 103 8.62 5.84 -1.00
N ILE A 104 7.46 5.98 -0.37
CA ILE A 104 6.65 4.88 0.17
C ILE A 104 5.19 5.35 0.19
N ALA A 105 4.25 4.44 -0.06
CA ALA A 105 2.83 4.78 0.03
C ALA A 105 2.46 5.11 1.49
N ALA A 106 1.57 6.09 1.69
CA ALA A 106 1.18 6.53 3.04
C ALA A 106 0.66 5.38 3.93
N ASP A 107 -0.18 4.50 3.37
CA ASP A 107 -0.71 3.32 4.08
C ASP A 107 0.39 2.32 4.48
N ASP A 108 1.43 2.18 3.65
CA ASP A 108 2.55 1.27 3.91
C ASP A 108 3.53 1.89 4.92
N TRP A 109 3.73 3.21 4.87
CA TRP A 109 4.49 3.94 5.87
C TRP A 109 3.83 3.86 7.25
N ASP A 110 2.50 4.03 7.33
CA ASP A 110 1.75 3.85 8.58
C ASP A 110 1.90 2.41 9.12
N ALA A 111 1.91 1.40 8.25
CA ALA A 111 2.21 0.03 8.65
C ALA A 111 3.63 -0.15 9.21
N VAL A 112 4.62 0.51 8.60
CA VAL A 112 6.01 0.54 9.11
C VAL A 112 6.07 1.20 10.48
N VAL A 113 5.46 2.38 10.65
CA VAL A 113 5.42 3.10 11.93
C VAL A 113 4.76 2.25 13.02
N ARG A 114 3.60 1.66 12.73
CA ARG A 114 2.91 0.76 13.68
C ARG A 114 3.75 -0.46 14.03
N TYR A 115 4.42 -1.07 13.06
CA TYR A 115 5.30 -2.20 13.32
C TYR A 115 6.43 -1.82 14.28
N VAL A 116 7.10 -0.71 13.97
CA VAL A 116 8.23 -0.17 14.74
C VAL A 116 7.80 0.17 16.17
N GLU A 117 6.63 0.77 16.33
CA GLU A 117 6.07 1.14 17.63
C GLU A 117 5.41 -0.02 18.38
N ASN A 118 5.45 -1.24 17.84
CA ASN A 118 4.74 -2.40 18.37
C ASN A 118 3.22 -2.18 18.55
N LYS A 119 2.62 -1.32 17.73
CA LYS A 119 1.17 -1.15 17.70
C LYS A 119 0.52 -2.29 16.92
N PRO A 120 -0.69 -2.72 17.32
CA PRO A 120 -1.45 -3.70 16.56
C PRO A 120 -1.76 -3.14 15.16
N GLU A 121 -1.90 -4.04 14.18
CA GLU A 121 -2.57 -3.66 12.94
C GLU A 121 -4.01 -3.27 13.29
N PRO A 122 -4.58 -2.21 12.69
CA PRO A 122 -6.01 -2.02 12.74
C PRO A 122 -6.67 -3.32 12.27
N ASN A 123 -7.72 -3.77 12.97
CA ASN A 123 -8.45 -5.00 12.64
C ASN A 123 -8.55 -5.11 11.13
N LYS A 124 -7.97 -6.19 10.56
CA LYS A 124 -7.95 -6.44 9.12
C LYS A 124 -9.38 -6.32 8.60
N VAL A 125 -9.75 -5.15 8.10
CA VAL A 125 -10.71 -5.07 7.01
C VAL A 125 -9.95 -5.74 5.87
N ASP A 126 -10.36 -6.96 5.54
CA ASP A 126 -9.57 -7.89 4.73
C ASP A 126 -9.28 -7.29 3.35
N PHE A 127 -8.11 -6.66 3.19
CA PHE A 127 -7.72 -6.01 1.94
C PHE A 127 -7.34 -7.02 0.85
N LYS A 128 -7.35 -8.34 1.12
CA LYS A 128 -7.24 -9.37 0.08
C LYS A 128 -8.44 -9.40 -0.89
N ALA A 129 -9.52 -8.66 -0.60
CA ALA A 129 -10.58 -8.37 -1.57
C ALA A 129 -10.21 -7.33 -2.64
N ARG A 130 -9.12 -6.55 -2.49
CA ARG A 130 -8.82 -5.44 -3.44
C ARG A 130 -8.33 -5.87 -4.83
N ALA A 131 -8.06 -7.15 -5.05
CA ALA A 131 -7.77 -7.72 -6.36
C ALA A 131 -8.98 -8.47 -6.99
N VAL A 132 -10.15 -8.46 -6.33
CA VAL A 132 -11.41 -9.11 -6.80
C VAL A 132 -12.51 -8.05 -7.09
N SER A 133 -12.16 -6.76 -7.16
CA SER A 133 -13.18 -5.69 -7.15
C SER A 133 -13.82 -5.36 -8.50
N ASP A 134 -13.49 -6.07 -9.59
CA ASP A 134 -14.18 -5.88 -10.87
C ASP A 134 -15.47 -6.72 -10.98
N ASP A 135 -15.67 -7.69 -10.08
CA ASP A 135 -16.81 -8.61 -10.12
C ASP A 135 -17.88 -8.33 -9.06
N GLU A 136 -17.58 -7.51 -8.02
CA GLU A 136 -18.56 -7.16 -6.99
C GLU A 136 -19.80 -6.48 -7.59
N PHE A 137 -19.60 -5.58 -8.57
CA PHE A 137 -20.72 -4.91 -9.24
C PHE A 137 -21.55 -5.91 -10.05
N ARG A 138 -20.90 -6.90 -10.67
CA ARG A 138 -21.55 -7.93 -11.49
C ARG A 138 -22.31 -8.95 -10.64
N ALA A 139 -21.92 -9.13 -9.38
CA ALA A 139 -22.61 -9.97 -8.41
C ALA A 139 -23.95 -9.37 -7.95
N LEU A 140 -24.18 -8.07 -8.15
CA LEU A 140 -25.47 -7.45 -7.84
C LEU A 140 -26.57 -7.94 -8.80
N PRO A 141 -27.84 -7.98 -8.40
CA PRO A 141 -28.94 -8.22 -9.34
C PRO A 141 -28.93 -7.22 -10.49
N VAL A 142 -29.24 -7.66 -11.71
CA VAL A 142 -29.22 -6.82 -12.93
C VAL A 142 -30.07 -5.55 -12.78
N ALA A 143 -31.20 -5.64 -12.06
CA ALA A 143 -32.05 -4.49 -11.76
C ALA A 143 -31.33 -3.42 -10.92
N VAL A 144 -30.54 -3.84 -9.92
CA VAL A 144 -29.73 -2.95 -9.07
C VAL A 144 -28.60 -2.33 -9.89
N GLN A 145 -27.89 -3.14 -10.68
CA GLN A 145 -26.82 -2.66 -11.56
C GLN A 145 -27.32 -1.56 -12.50
N LYS A 146 -28.46 -1.80 -13.17
CA LYS A 146 -29.10 -0.82 -14.05
C LYS A 146 -29.49 0.44 -13.29
N GLY A 147 -30.08 0.29 -12.09
CA GLY A 147 -30.47 1.43 -11.24
C GLY A 147 -29.29 2.33 -10.85
N ILE A 148 -28.13 1.74 -10.52
CA ILE A 148 -26.90 2.48 -10.21
C ILE A 148 -26.39 3.23 -11.44
N VAL A 149 -26.29 2.54 -12.59
CA VAL A 149 -25.81 3.14 -13.85
C VAL A 149 -26.71 4.31 -14.27
N ASP A 150 -28.03 4.12 -14.24
CA ASP A 150 -28.99 5.16 -14.61
C ASP A 150 -28.84 6.42 -13.73
N GLN A 151 -28.60 6.25 -12.42
CA GLN A 151 -28.37 7.37 -11.52
C GLN A 151 -27.04 8.08 -11.77
N LEU A 152 -25.96 7.35 -12.06
CA LEU A 152 -24.66 7.94 -12.41
C LEU A 152 -24.71 8.73 -13.71
N VAL A 153 -25.40 8.20 -14.73
CA VAL A 153 -25.61 8.87 -16.02
C VAL A 153 -26.44 10.14 -15.83
N ARG A 154 -27.54 10.08 -15.07
CA ARG A 154 -28.35 11.26 -14.73
C ARG A 154 -27.55 12.33 -13.99
N ALA A 155 -26.63 11.92 -13.12
CA ALA A 155 -25.75 12.81 -12.38
C ALA A 155 -24.55 13.32 -13.22
N ARG A 156 -24.42 12.91 -14.49
CA ARG A 156 -23.26 13.20 -15.36
C ARG A 156 -21.92 12.76 -14.76
N ARG A 157 -21.93 11.63 -14.03
CA ARG A 157 -20.75 11.00 -13.41
C ARG A 157 -20.30 9.75 -14.16
N LEU A 158 -21.07 9.31 -15.15
CA LEU A 158 -20.78 8.19 -16.03
C LEU A 158 -21.37 8.51 -17.42
N ASP A 159 -20.66 8.15 -18.49
CA ASP A 159 -21.22 8.21 -19.83
C ASP A 159 -22.23 7.08 -20.04
N PRO A 160 -23.29 7.28 -20.85
CA PRO A 160 -24.23 6.22 -21.18
C PRO A 160 -23.47 5.04 -21.80
N PRO A 161 -23.56 3.82 -21.23
CA PRO A 161 -22.89 2.67 -21.80
C PRO A 161 -23.48 2.36 -23.18
N LEU A 162 -22.62 2.08 -24.16
CA LEU A 162 -23.06 1.58 -25.45
C LEU A 162 -23.66 0.17 -25.29
N PRO A 163 -24.61 -0.23 -26.15
CA PRO A 163 -25.15 -1.59 -26.13
C PRO A 163 -24.04 -2.65 -26.16
N GLY A 164 -24.06 -3.58 -25.21
CA GLY A 164 -23.05 -4.65 -25.11
C GLY A 164 -21.70 -4.23 -24.51
N THR A 165 -21.53 -2.98 -24.08
CA THR A 165 -20.32 -2.52 -23.40
C THR A 165 -20.50 -2.48 -21.88
N VAL A 166 -19.44 -2.83 -21.15
CA VAL A 166 -19.43 -2.81 -19.69
C VAL A 166 -19.04 -1.41 -19.23
N PRO A 167 -19.81 -0.76 -18.34
CA PRO A 167 -19.45 0.54 -17.80
C PRO A 167 -18.15 0.45 -16.99
N LEU A 168 -17.26 1.44 -17.17
CA LEU A 168 -15.99 1.53 -16.44
C LEU A 168 -16.22 2.08 -15.03
N ILE A 169 -16.75 1.23 -14.15
CA ILE A 169 -16.99 1.54 -12.75
C ILE A 169 -16.36 0.48 -11.85
N ARG A 170 -15.91 0.91 -10.68
CA ARG A 170 -15.44 0.04 -9.60
C ARG A 170 -16.36 0.22 -8.41
N MET A 171 -16.88 -0.87 -7.87
CA MET A 171 -17.67 -0.85 -6.66
C MET A 171 -16.82 -1.24 -5.45
N GLN A 172 -17.12 -0.63 -4.31
CA GLN A 172 -16.73 -1.09 -2.99
C GLN A 172 -17.99 -1.26 -2.15
N ALA A 173 -18.33 -2.50 -1.83
CA ALA A 173 -19.48 -2.80 -0.99
C ALA A 173 -19.20 -2.53 0.50
N GLY A 174 -20.16 -1.91 1.19
CA GLY A 174 -20.16 -1.74 2.65
C GLY A 174 -20.93 -2.84 3.37
N THR A 175 -20.97 -2.75 4.70
CA THR A 175 -21.66 -3.69 5.57
C THR A 175 -23.18 -3.61 5.38
N VAL A 176 -23.84 -4.76 5.26
CA VAL A 176 -25.30 -4.87 5.26
C VAL A 176 -25.83 -4.51 6.66
N ARG A 177 -26.75 -3.56 6.71
CA ARG A 177 -27.46 -3.12 7.92
C ARG A 177 -28.87 -3.70 7.90
N ASP A 178 -29.31 -4.19 9.05
CA ASP A 178 -30.72 -4.52 9.26
C ASP A 178 -31.48 -3.23 9.60
N LEU A 179 -32.56 -2.97 8.89
CA LEU A 179 -33.46 -1.82 9.12
C LEU A 179 -34.72 -2.22 9.92
N GLY A 180 -34.82 -3.49 10.34
CA GLY A 180 -36.00 -4.04 11.00
C GLY A 180 -37.06 -4.55 10.01
N GLU A 181 -37.97 -5.38 10.51
CA GLU A 181 -39.08 -5.97 9.72
C GLU A 181 -38.61 -6.78 8.49
N GLY A 182 -37.43 -7.42 8.60
CA GLY A 182 -36.85 -8.22 7.50
C GLY A 182 -36.31 -7.38 6.34
N ARG A 183 -36.18 -6.06 6.50
CA ARG A 183 -35.60 -5.16 5.50
C ARG A 183 -34.11 -4.97 5.79
N THR A 184 -33.28 -5.20 4.79
CA THR A 184 -31.84 -4.94 4.88
C THR A 184 -31.45 -3.84 3.90
N ALA A 185 -30.37 -3.12 4.23
CA ALA A 185 -29.79 -2.09 3.39
C ALA A 185 -28.27 -2.25 3.34
N GLN A 186 -27.70 -2.10 2.15
CA GLN A 186 -26.27 -2.12 1.94
C GLN A 186 -25.82 -0.80 1.33
N ASP A 187 -24.94 -0.09 2.03
CA ASP A 187 -24.31 1.10 1.47
C ASP A 187 -23.16 0.66 0.55
N VAL A 188 -23.11 1.17 -0.68
CA VAL A 188 -22.07 0.87 -1.67
C VAL A 188 -21.43 2.17 -2.16
N LEU A 189 -20.12 2.14 -2.41
CA LEU A 189 -19.37 3.24 -3.00
C LEU A 189 -19.01 2.87 -4.44
N ILE A 190 -19.36 3.73 -5.38
CA ILE A 190 -19.05 3.58 -6.80
C ILE A 190 -18.01 4.62 -7.20
N HIS A 191 -16.86 4.14 -7.63
CA HIS A 191 -15.84 4.91 -8.30
C HIS A 191 -16.10 4.85 -9.80
N SER A 192 -16.30 6.01 -10.41
CA SER A 192 -16.58 6.15 -11.85
C SER A 192 -15.57 7.11 -12.47
N ARG A 193 -15.25 6.90 -13.74
CA ARG A 193 -14.36 7.77 -14.51
C ARG A 193 -15.02 8.16 -15.81
N ILE A 194 -14.98 9.46 -16.12
CA ILE A 194 -15.46 9.99 -17.39
C ILE A 194 -14.38 10.86 -18.02
N ARG A 195 -14.36 10.85 -19.35
CA ARG A 195 -13.49 11.75 -20.12
C ARG A 195 -14.28 13.00 -20.46
N ILE A 196 -13.87 14.14 -19.91
CA ILE A 196 -14.46 15.44 -20.24
C ILE A 196 -13.42 16.22 -21.03
N ALA A 197 -13.72 16.50 -22.30
CA ALA A 197 -12.76 17.01 -23.28
C ALA A 197 -11.55 16.07 -23.40
N ASP A 198 -10.41 16.44 -22.82
CA ASP A 198 -9.17 15.66 -22.86
C ASP A 198 -8.65 15.24 -21.47
N GLU A 199 -9.45 15.48 -20.44
CA GLU A 199 -9.10 15.14 -19.05
C GLU A 199 -9.97 14.00 -18.52
N MET A 200 -9.34 13.08 -17.81
CA MET A 200 -10.05 12.02 -17.07
C MET A 200 -10.46 12.55 -15.70
N ARG A 201 -11.77 12.67 -15.47
CA ARG A 201 -12.32 13.01 -14.16
C ARG A 201 -12.81 11.77 -13.44
N SER A 202 -12.49 11.67 -12.17
CA SER A 202 -12.93 10.58 -11.29
C SER A 202 -14.00 11.09 -10.32
N TYR A 203 -15.03 10.29 -10.10
CA TYR A 203 -16.13 10.59 -9.20
C TYR A 203 -16.39 9.43 -8.25
N ASP A 204 -16.59 9.77 -6.99
CA ASP A 204 -16.94 8.85 -5.91
C ASP A 204 -18.40 9.11 -5.53
N THR A 205 -19.25 8.09 -5.68
CA THR A 205 -20.70 8.22 -5.48
C THR A 205 -21.21 7.13 -4.55
N ARG A 206 -21.95 7.50 -3.52
CA ARG A 206 -22.49 6.55 -2.53
C ARG A 206 -23.94 6.22 -2.84
N PHE A 207 -24.29 4.94 -2.78
CA PHE A 207 -25.67 4.48 -2.92
C PHE A 207 -26.06 3.60 -1.74
N ARG A 208 -27.35 3.57 -1.43
CA ARG A 208 -27.99 2.58 -0.57
C ARG A 208 -28.75 1.61 -1.44
N VAL A 209 -28.43 0.33 -1.34
CA VAL A 209 -29.15 -0.77 -1.99
C VAL A 209 -30.04 -1.41 -0.93
N LEU A 210 -31.36 -1.36 -1.13
CA LEU A 210 -32.33 -1.99 -0.23
C LEU A 210 -32.58 -3.45 -0.64
N SER A 211 -33.04 -4.28 0.30
CA SER A 211 -33.44 -5.67 0.02
C SER A 211 -34.54 -5.81 -1.04
N SER A 212 -35.32 -4.74 -1.26
CA SER A 212 -36.30 -4.61 -2.34
C SER A 212 -35.67 -4.35 -3.73
N GLN A 213 -34.35 -4.38 -3.85
CA GLN A 213 -33.57 -4.02 -5.05
C GLN A 213 -33.70 -2.56 -5.47
N ARG A 214 -34.28 -1.71 -4.63
CA ARG A 214 -34.32 -0.26 -4.82
C ARG A 214 -32.96 0.34 -4.50
N VAL A 215 -32.52 1.29 -5.34
CA VAL A 215 -31.24 2.01 -5.20
C VAL A 215 -31.53 3.47 -4.88
N GLU A 216 -30.90 3.98 -3.84
CA GLU A 216 -31.03 5.38 -3.41
C GLU A 216 -29.66 6.05 -3.39
N LEU A 217 -29.53 7.21 -4.02
CA LEU A 217 -28.31 8.02 -3.92
C LEU A 217 -28.19 8.60 -2.51
N ILE A 218 -27.04 8.38 -1.87
CA ILE A 218 -26.71 9.00 -0.59
C ILE A 218 -25.82 10.21 -0.89
N ALA A 219 -26.31 11.41 -0.59
CA ALA A 219 -25.57 12.66 -0.73
C ALA A 219 -24.44 12.76 0.29
#